data_AF-A0A2T7P812-F1
#
_entry.id   AF-A0A2T7P812-F1
#
_cell.length_a   1.000
_cell.length_b   1.000
_cell.length_c   1.000
_cell.angle_alpha   90.00
_cell.angle_beta   90.00
_cell.angle_gamma   90.00
#
_symmetry.space_group_name_H-M   'P 1'
#
loop_
_entity.id
_entity.type
_entity.pdbx_description
1 polymer ?
#
loop_
_entity_poly.entity_id
_entity_poly.type
_entity_poly.pdbx_seq_one_letter_code
_entity_poly.pdbx_strand_id
1 'polypeptide(L)'
;MLQRVVLVLAVAGVVAVVTAAKRCPACDVKTCAPLNSGECLAGIMKDECNCCDVCGKLEGEPCDDSVRDPCGDGLECRRTVGPIKICQCKFEEILCGSDGKTYSNLCQLMAAAVREQVTDTLIVKSVGPCDPGARIVSRPEYVRNRTNTDIVLQCEAIGMPSPSMAWIFTRADNQTYHLPGDDNLMVTSSRGGPGKFMVTSWLQIEGLQKYHEGDYTCLAFNHHNTDKATARVKVVDK
;
A
#
# COMPACT_ATOMS: atom_id res chain seq x y z
N MET A 1 8.42 26.45 -80.92
CA MET A 1 8.23 25.86 -79.58
C MET A 1 6.89 26.32 -79.06
N LEU A 2 5.89 25.44 -78.93
CA LEU A 2 4.67 25.71 -78.17
C LEU A 2 4.39 24.48 -77.32
N GLN A 3 4.63 24.60 -76.03
CA GLN A 3 4.47 23.54 -75.04
C GLN A 3 3.04 23.60 -74.51
N ARG A 4 2.24 22.55 -74.75
CA ARG A 4 0.88 22.39 -74.23
C ARG A 4 0.96 22.10 -72.73
N VAL A 5 0.47 23.02 -71.90
CA VAL A 5 0.30 22.81 -70.47
C VAL A 5 -1.01 22.03 -70.26
N VAL A 6 -0.91 20.80 -69.76
CA VAL A 6 -2.05 20.00 -69.32
C VAL A 6 -2.25 20.26 -67.83
N LEU A 7 -3.36 20.89 -67.46
CA LEU A 7 -3.75 21.12 -66.07
C LEU A 7 -4.43 19.85 -65.54
N VAL A 8 -3.77 19.09 -64.67
CA VAL A 8 -4.38 17.97 -63.96
C VAL A 8 -4.97 18.49 -62.65
N LEU A 9 -6.30 18.57 -62.58
CA LEU A 9 -7.02 18.90 -61.34
C LEU A 9 -7.03 17.66 -60.44
N ALA A 10 -6.19 17.66 -59.40
CA ALA A 10 -6.22 16.67 -58.34
C ALA A 10 -7.37 16.98 -57.37
N VAL A 11 -8.42 16.16 -57.39
CA VAL A 11 -9.51 16.22 -56.40
C VAL A 11 -9.06 15.46 -55.16
N ALA A 12 -8.62 16.19 -54.13
CA ALA A 12 -8.32 15.63 -52.82
C ALA A 12 -9.64 15.43 -52.05
N GLY A 13 -10.16 14.19 -52.03
CA GLY A 13 -11.28 13.80 -51.20
C GLY A 13 -10.85 13.68 -49.73
N VAL A 14 -11.26 14.63 -48.89
CA VAL A 14 -11.11 14.53 -47.43
C VAL A 14 -12.18 13.60 -46.89
N VAL A 15 -11.82 12.37 -46.53
CA VAL A 15 -12.70 11.46 -45.79
C VAL A 15 -12.68 11.90 -44.33
N ALA A 16 -13.69 12.69 -43.94
CA ALA A 16 -13.92 13.02 -42.53
C ALA A 16 -14.47 11.76 -41.82
N VAL A 17 -13.65 11.14 -40.97
CA VAL A 17 -14.12 10.11 -40.04
C VAL A 17 -14.94 10.82 -38.97
N VAL A 18 -16.26 10.83 -39.15
CA VAL A 18 -17.20 11.34 -38.13
C VAL A 18 -17.26 10.29 -37.03
N THR A 19 -16.54 10.52 -35.93
CA THR A 19 -16.76 9.74 -34.69
C THR A 19 -18.15 10.09 -34.17
N ALA A 20 -19.10 9.18 -34.34
CA ALA A 20 -20.43 9.33 -33.75
C ALA A 20 -20.30 9.32 -32.22
N ALA A 21 -20.39 10.48 -31.58
CA ALA A 21 -20.63 10.54 -30.14
C ALA A 21 -21.92 9.76 -29.87
N LYS A 22 -21.86 8.70 -29.04
CA LYS A 22 -23.05 7.95 -28.61
C LYS A 22 -24.03 8.95 -28.00
N ARG A 23 -25.14 9.21 -28.68
CA ARG A 23 -26.21 10.05 -28.15
C ARG A 23 -27.08 9.19 -27.25
N CYS A 24 -27.16 9.56 -25.98
CA CYS A 24 -28.08 8.92 -25.05
C CYS A 24 -29.53 9.19 -25.46
N PRO A 25 -30.42 8.19 -25.35
CA PRO A 25 -31.86 8.39 -25.51
C PRO A 25 -32.42 9.26 -24.38
N ALA A 26 -33.67 9.70 -24.52
CA ALA A 26 -34.38 10.33 -23.42
C ALA A 26 -34.49 9.35 -22.23
N CYS A 27 -34.21 9.85 -21.03
CA CYS A 27 -34.24 9.03 -19.82
C CYS A 27 -35.67 8.62 -19.46
N ASP A 28 -35.92 7.30 -19.38
CA ASP A 28 -37.15 6.73 -18.82
C ASP A 28 -36.82 5.90 -17.57
N VAL A 29 -36.97 6.53 -16.41
CA VAL A 29 -36.62 5.95 -15.10
C VAL A 29 -37.42 4.67 -14.79
N LYS A 30 -38.61 4.50 -15.38
CA LYS A 30 -39.45 3.31 -15.14
C LYS A 30 -38.86 2.05 -15.74
N THR A 31 -37.95 2.19 -16.70
CA THR A 31 -37.26 1.08 -17.37
C THR A 31 -35.97 0.68 -16.67
N CYS A 32 -35.56 1.41 -15.62
CA CYS A 32 -34.35 1.11 -14.86
C CYS A 32 -34.49 -0.20 -14.09
N ALA A 33 -33.39 -0.96 -14.04
CA ALA A 33 -33.30 -2.14 -13.20
C ALA A 33 -33.42 -1.76 -11.70
N PRO A 34 -34.10 -2.57 -10.88
CA PRO A 34 -34.14 -2.32 -9.44
C PRO A 34 -32.74 -2.48 -8.83
N LEU A 35 -32.37 -1.53 -7.97
CA LEU A 35 -31.07 -1.51 -7.31
C LEU A 35 -31.28 -1.67 -5.79
N ASN A 36 -30.56 -2.60 -5.17
CA ASN A 36 -30.47 -2.68 -3.73
C ASN A 36 -29.37 -1.74 -3.22
N SER A 37 -29.77 -0.57 -2.71
CA SER A 37 -28.81 0.44 -2.21
C SER A 37 -27.90 -0.09 -1.11
N GLY A 38 -28.36 -1.05 -0.31
CA GLY A 38 -27.58 -1.67 0.77
C GLY A 38 -26.43 -2.56 0.31
N GLU A 39 -26.29 -2.82 -1.00
CA GLU A 39 -25.22 -3.64 -1.58
C GLU A 39 -24.17 -2.81 -2.34
N CYS A 40 -24.43 -1.52 -2.58
CA CYS A 40 -23.51 -0.66 -3.31
C CYS A 40 -22.37 -0.18 -2.41
N LEU A 41 -21.29 -0.96 -2.34
CA LEU A 41 -20.16 -0.72 -1.44
C LEU A 41 -19.39 0.58 -1.72
N ALA A 42 -19.46 1.09 -2.96
CA ALA A 42 -18.89 2.39 -3.32
C ALA A 42 -19.97 3.43 -3.65
N GLY A 43 -21.14 3.31 -3.03
CA GLY A 43 -22.24 4.26 -3.22
C GLY A 43 -22.96 4.09 -4.56
N ILE A 44 -23.93 4.98 -4.78
CA ILE A 44 -24.85 4.92 -5.92
C ILE A 44 -24.49 6.05 -6.89
N MET A 45 -24.23 5.66 -8.13
CA MET A 45 -23.91 6.55 -9.22
C MET A 45 -25.01 6.48 -10.28
N LYS A 46 -24.95 7.38 -11.26
CA LYS A 46 -25.79 7.28 -12.45
C LYS A 46 -25.07 6.50 -13.54
N ASP A 47 -25.84 5.84 -14.40
CA ASP A 47 -25.31 5.23 -15.62
C ASP A 47 -24.63 6.24 -16.57
N GLU A 48 -24.01 5.76 -17.64
CA GLU A 48 -23.33 6.59 -18.64
C GLU A 48 -24.22 7.70 -19.24
N CYS A 49 -25.53 7.48 -19.25
CA CYS A 49 -26.55 8.40 -19.77
C CYS A 49 -27.18 9.30 -18.71
N ASN A 50 -26.67 9.24 -17.47
CA ASN A 50 -27.16 10.00 -16.33
C ASN A 50 -28.65 9.74 -16.01
N CYS A 51 -29.14 8.51 -16.22
CA CYS A 51 -30.54 8.14 -16.08
C CYS A 51 -30.77 7.24 -14.86
N CYS A 52 -30.36 5.97 -14.97
CA CYS A 52 -30.61 4.95 -13.96
C CYS A 52 -29.58 4.99 -12.83
N ASP A 53 -30.00 4.62 -11.64
CA ASP A 53 -29.10 4.39 -10.51
C ASP A 53 -28.37 3.05 -10.70
N VAL A 54 -27.06 3.08 -10.50
CA VAL A 54 -26.16 1.92 -10.59
C VAL A 54 -25.16 1.98 -9.45
N CYS A 55 -24.63 0.84 -9.00
CA CYS A 55 -23.52 0.88 -8.05
C CYS A 55 -22.28 1.48 -8.71
N GLY A 56 -21.59 2.37 -7.99
CA GLY A 56 -20.29 2.88 -8.43
C GLY A 56 -19.22 1.80 -8.45
N LYS A 57 -18.22 1.95 -9.34
CA LYS A 57 -17.07 1.05 -9.37
C LYS A 57 -16.25 1.15 -8.09
N LEU A 58 -15.78 0.03 -7.58
CA LEU A 58 -15.01 -0.11 -6.34
C LEU A 58 -13.57 0.35 -6.50
N GLU A 59 -12.90 0.60 -5.36
CA GLU A 59 -11.45 0.84 -5.35
C GLU A 59 -10.70 -0.35 -6.00
N GLY A 60 -9.80 -0.06 -6.93
CA GLY A 60 -9.02 -1.05 -7.67
C GLY A 60 -9.65 -1.52 -8.98
N GLU A 61 -10.93 -1.24 -9.23
CA GLU A 61 -11.59 -1.62 -10.48
C GLU A 61 -11.15 -0.73 -11.66
N PRO A 62 -11.08 -1.28 -12.89
CA PRO A 62 -10.68 -0.54 -14.07
C PRO A 62 -11.72 0.53 -14.45
N CYS A 63 -11.22 1.69 -14.84
CA CYS A 63 -12.03 2.83 -15.27
C CYS A 63 -11.42 3.48 -16.52
N ASP A 64 -12.20 4.33 -17.19
CA ASP A 64 -11.72 5.17 -18.29
C ASP A 64 -12.29 6.59 -18.14
N ASP A 65 -11.51 7.60 -18.53
CA ASP A 65 -11.96 9.00 -18.55
C ASP A 65 -12.80 9.29 -19.82
N SER A 66 -12.66 8.44 -20.85
CA SER A 66 -13.32 8.65 -22.14
C SER A 66 -14.79 8.20 -22.15
N VAL A 67 -15.14 7.33 -21.21
CA VAL A 67 -16.50 6.95 -20.86
C VAL A 67 -16.79 7.67 -19.54
N ARG A 68 -18.02 8.14 -19.32
CA ARG A 68 -18.41 8.78 -18.05
C ARG A 68 -18.58 7.70 -16.96
N ASP A 69 -17.56 6.85 -16.81
CA ASP A 69 -17.47 5.68 -15.94
C ASP A 69 -17.28 6.16 -14.50
N PRO A 70 -18.35 6.19 -13.70
CA PRO A 70 -18.24 6.75 -12.38
C PRO A 70 -17.64 5.68 -11.47
N CYS A 71 -16.36 5.88 -11.14
CA CYS A 71 -15.87 5.42 -9.85
C CYS A 71 -16.84 5.89 -8.76
N GLY A 72 -17.06 5.05 -7.76
CA GLY A 72 -18.00 5.35 -6.69
C GLY A 72 -17.63 6.54 -5.81
N ASP A 73 -18.44 6.79 -4.79
CA ASP A 73 -18.30 7.94 -3.90
C ASP A 73 -16.90 8.01 -3.28
N GLY A 74 -16.28 9.19 -3.39
CA GLY A 74 -14.93 9.45 -2.87
C GLY A 74 -13.78 8.83 -3.68
N LEU A 75 -14.06 8.16 -4.81
CA LEU A 75 -13.06 7.60 -5.70
C LEU A 75 -12.77 8.52 -6.90
N GLU A 76 -11.58 8.38 -7.47
CA GLU A 76 -11.12 9.08 -8.68
C GLU A 76 -10.49 8.09 -9.66
N CYS A 77 -10.78 8.22 -10.96
CA CYS A 77 -10.13 7.41 -11.98
C CYS A 77 -8.70 7.91 -12.20
N ARG A 78 -7.70 7.13 -11.78
CA ARG A 78 -6.28 7.50 -11.84
C ARG A 78 -5.47 6.47 -12.62
N ARG A 79 -4.44 6.94 -13.32
CA ARG A 79 -3.49 6.07 -14.03
C ARG A 79 -2.60 5.31 -13.04
N THR A 80 -2.36 4.04 -13.34
CA THR A 80 -1.36 3.22 -12.65
C THR A 80 -0.04 3.18 -13.45
N VAL A 81 0.90 2.33 -13.04
CA VAL A 81 2.13 2.07 -13.82
C VAL A 81 1.76 1.33 -15.10
N GLY A 82 1.56 2.07 -16.19
CA GLY A 82 1.18 1.54 -17.51
C GLY A 82 -0.01 2.29 -18.14
N PRO A 83 -0.65 1.73 -19.18
CA PRO A 83 -1.81 2.35 -19.83
C PRO A 83 -3.13 2.18 -19.04
N ILE A 84 -3.11 1.45 -17.92
CA ILE A 84 -4.30 1.07 -17.15
C ILE A 84 -4.69 2.22 -16.20
N LYS A 85 -5.99 2.49 -16.10
CA LYS A 85 -6.56 3.37 -15.06
C LYS A 85 -7.47 2.57 -14.15
N ILE A 86 -7.44 2.90 -12.87
CA ILE A 86 -8.29 2.28 -11.85
C ILE A 86 -8.90 3.34 -10.94
N CYS A 87 -10.01 2.98 -10.30
CA CYS A 87 -10.60 3.80 -9.26
C CYS A 87 -9.72 3.79 -8.00
N GLN A 88 -9.25 4.96 -7.57
CA GLN A 88 -8.43 5.13 -6.37
C GLN A 88 -9.12 6.07 -5.38
N CYS A 89 -8.97 5.80 -4.08
CA CYS A 89 -9.56 6.67 -3.07
C CYS A 89 -8.91 8.06 -3.08
N LYS A 90 -9.74 9.11 -3.01
CA LYS A 90 -9.25 10.49 -2.87
C LYS A 90 -8.64 10.76 -1.49
N PHE A 91 -9.02 9.98 -0.48
CA PHE A 91 -8.67 10.15 0.93
C PHE A 91 -7.82 8.97 1.41
N GLU A 92 -6.52 8.99 1.11
CA GLU A 92 -5.58 7.87 1.27
C GLU A 92 -4.98 7.74 2.69
N GLU A 93 -5.47 8.52 3.65
CA GLU A 93 -5.05 8.46 5.05
C GLU A 93 -5.49 7.13 5.68
N ILE A 94 -4.61 6.52 6.48
CA ILE A 94 -5.00 5.39 7.32
C ILE A 94 -5.95 5.90 8.40
N LEU A 95 -7.01 5.16 8.70
CA LEU A 95 -8.05 5.55 9.66
C LEU A 95 -8.30 4.45 10.69
N CYS A 96 -8.67 4.84 11.89
CA CYS A 96 -9.21 3.95 12.91
C CYS A 96 -10.73 4.08 12.92
N GLY A 97 -11.44 2.99 12.69
CA GLY A 97 -12.89 2.94 12.81
C GLY A 97 -13.36 2.91 14.26
N SER A 98 -14.63 3.28 14.47
CA SER A 98 -15.32 3.12 15.76
C SER A 98 -15.42 1.65 16.20
N ASP A 99 -15.28 0.72 15.26
CA ASP A 99 -15.20 -0.74 15.46
C ASP A 99 -13.81 -1.22 15.92
N GLY A 100 -12.82 -0.33 16.04
CA GLY A 100 -11.46 -0.68 16.40
C GLY A 100 -10.64 -1.34 15.28
N LYS A 101 -11.16 -1.38 14.04
CA LYS A 101 -10.41 -1.84 12.87
C LYS A 101 -9.68 -0.67 12.21
N THR A 102 -8.46 -0.95 11.75
CA THR A 102 -7.68 0.00 10.94
C THR A 102 -8.06 -0.17 9.47
N TYR A 103 -8.41 0.94 8.82
CA TYR A 103 -8.74 1.02 7.39
C TYR A 103 -7.63 1.75 6.64
N SER A 104 -7.31 1.30 5.43
CA SER A 104 -6.20 1.87 4.65
C SER A 104 -6.51 3.28 4.11
N ASN A 105 -7.79 3.60 3.99
CA ASN A 105 -8.35 4.85 3.46
C ASN A 105 -9.84 4.95 3.83
N LEU A 106 -10.45 6.12 3.57
CA LEU A 106 -11.87 6.35 3.85
C LEU A 106 -12.80 5.45 3.02
N CYS A 107 -12.45 5.19 1.76
CA CYS A 107 -13.27 4.41 0.84
C CYS A 107 -13.42 2.96 1.32
N GLN A 108 -12.38 2.36 1.90
CA GLN A 108 -12.43 1.03 2.51
C GLN A 108 -13.29 1.00 3.77
N LEU A 109 -13.26 2.05 4.58
CA LEU A 109 -14.14 2.17 5.75
C LEU A 109 -15.61 2.24 5.32
N MET A 110 -15.94 3.10 4.34
CA MET A 110 -17.30 3.22 3.81
C MET A 110 -17.78 1.89 3.20
N ALA A 111 -16.94 1.22 2.41
CA ALA A 111 -17.27 -0.07 1.82
C ALA A 111 -17.49 -1.16 2.88
N ALA A 112 -16.73 -1.16 3.97
CA ALA A 112 -16.96 -2.07 5.09
C ALA A 112 -18.27 -1.76 5.82
N ALA A 113 -18.61 -0.47 5.98
CA ALA A 113 -19.84 -0.05 6.64
C ALA A 113 -21.08 -0.58 5.90
N VAL A 114 -21.10 -0.47 4.57
CA VAL A 114 -22.18 -1.01 3.73
C VAL A 114 -22.19 -2.54 3.78
N ARG A 115 -21.02 -3.19 3.61
CA ARG A 115 -20.90 -4.65 3.62
C ARG A 115 -21.41 -5.28 4.91
N GLU A 116 -21.08 -4.67 6.04
CA GLU A 116 -21.47 -5.14 7.38
C GLU A 116 -22.84 -4.61 7.81
N GLN A 117 -23.52 -3.81 6.97
CA GLN A 117 -24.83 -3.19 7.23
C GLN A 117 -24.84 -2.31 8.50
N VAL A 118 -23.76 -1.56 8.71
CA VAL A 118 -23.50 -0.71 9.89
C VAL A 118 -23.15 0.74 9.50
N THR A 119 -23.67 1.22 8.36
CA THR A 119 -23.41 2.56 7.82
C THR A 119 -23.65 3.69 8.82
N ASP A 120 -24.61 3.54 9.73
CA ASP A 120 -24.95 4.56 10.73
C ASP A 120 -24.04 4.56 11.98
N THR A 121 -23.23 3.50 12.18
CA THR A 121 -22.45 3.32 13.42
C THR A 121 -20.95 3.18 13.19
N LEU A 122 -20.53 2.74 11.99
CA LEU A 122 -19.12 2.71 11.61
C LEU A 122 -18.67 4.09 11.15
N ILE A 123 -17.97 4.80 12.03
CA ILE A 123 -17.46 6.15 11.79
C ILE A 123 -15.94 6.19 11.98
N VAL A 124 -15.31 7.25 11.47
CA VAL A 124 -13.90 7.52 11.75
C VAL A 124 -13.75 7.92 13.22
N LYS A 125 -13.06 7.10 14.01
CA LYS A 125 -12.70 7.40 15.40
C LYS A 125 -11.50 8.31 15.49
N SER A 126 -10.47 8.07 14.68
CA SER A 126 -9.28 8.91 14.58
C SER A 126 -8.56 8.71 13.26
N VAL A 127 -7.76 9.71 12.84
CA VAL A 127 -6.80 9.56 11.75
C VAL A 127 -5.58 8.78 12.29
N GLY A 128 -5.09 7.81 11.52
CA GLY A 128 -4.07 6.83 11.91
C GLY A 128 -4.65 5.46 12.27
N PRO A 129 -3.81 4.43 12.49
CA PRO A 129 -4.26 3.10 12.87
C PRO A 129 -4.83 3.08 14.28
N CYS A 130 -5.66 2.08 14.58
CA CYS A 130 -6.19 1.91 15.93
C CYS A 130 -5.13 1.54 16.97
N ASP A 131 -4.03 0.91 16.53
CA ASP A 131 -2.85 0.63 17.34
C ASP A 131 -1.63 1.35 16.73
N PRO A 132 -1.32 2.58 17.18
CA PRO A 132 -0.23 3.38 16.63
C PRO A 132 1.15 2.97 17.18
N GLY A 133 1.22 2.03 18.14
CA GLY A 133 2.49 1.56 18.69
C GLY A 133 3.41 0.91 17.66
N ALA A 134 4.71 0.94 17.94
CA ALA A 134 5.69 0.07 17.32
C ALA A 134 5.41 -1.39 17.67
N ARG A 135 5.44 -2.26 16.66
CA ARG A 135 5.24 -3.70 16.78
C ARG A 135 6.13 -4.44 15.79
N ILE A 136 6.88 -5.42 16.28
CA ILE A 136 7.74 -6.28 15.48
C ILE A 136 6.86 -7.33 14.79
N VAL A 137 6.84 -7.28 13.46
CA VAL A 137 6.08 -8.19 12.59
C VAL A 137 6.93 -9.35 12.07
N SER A 138 8.25 -9.15 11.94
CA SER A 138 9.21 -10.21 11.63
C SER A 138 10.36 -10.16 12.62
N ARG A 139 10.58 -11.27 13.32
CA ARG A 139 11.58 -11.39 14.39
C ARG A 139 12.90 -11.92 13.82
N PRO A 140 14.05 -11.57 14.41
CA PRO A 140 15.30 -12.22 14.02
C PRO A 140 15.27 -13.72 14.32
N GLU A 141 15.93 -14.49 13.47
CA GLU A 141 15.98 -15.94 13.56
C GLU A 141 17.22 -16.44 14.30
N TYR A 142 17.10 -17.62 14.91
CA TYR A 142 18.24 -18.32 15.50
C TYR A 142 19.26 -18.68 14.41
N VAL A 143 20.54 -18.38 14.65
CA VAL A 143 21.63 -18.71 13.74
C VAL A 143 22.63 -19.62 14.44
N ARG A 144 23.00 -20.72 13.78
CA ARG A 144 24.12 -21.58 14.18
C ARG A 144 25.10 -21.69 13.02
N ASN A 145 26.27 -21.07 13.13
CA ASN A 145 27.25 -21.06 12.05
C ASN A 145 28.69 -21.25 12.55
N ARG A 146 29.62 -21.49 11.62
CA ARG A 146 31.05 -21.72 11.91
C ARG A 146 31.83 -20.41 11.99
N THR A 147 33.00 -20.44 12.62
CA THR A 147 33.91 -19.29 12.62
C THR A 147 34.32 -18.87 11.20
N ASN A 148 34.59 -17.57 11.00
CA ASN A 148 34.94 -16.95 9.71
C ASN A 148 33.86 -17.12 8.62
N THR A 149 32.58 -17.10 9.00
CA THR A 149 31.43 -17.02 8.09
C THR A 149 30.71 -15.69 8.27
N ASP A 150 30.04 -15.20 7.24
CA ASP A 150 29.25 -13.98 7.34
C ASP A 150 27.81 -14.34 7.65
N ILE A 151 27.17 -13.57 8.54
CA ILE A 151 25.75 -13.76 8.89
C ILE A 151 25.01 -12.43 8.88
N VAL A 152 23.69 -12.50 8.66
CA VAL A 152 22.79 -11.35 8.74
C VAL A 152 21.58 -11.73 9.59
N LEU A 153 21.25 -10.89 10.58
CA LEU A 153 19.99 -10.95 11.30
C LEU A 153 19.06 -9.87 10.76
N GLN A 154 17.80 -10.21 10.55
CA GLN A 154 16.76 -9.28 10.05
C GLN A 154 15.67 -9.09 11.10
N CYS A 155 15.12 -7.89 11.19
CA CYS A 155 14.01 -7.55 12.07
C CYS A 155 13.10 -6.52 11.37
N GLU A 156 11.81 -6.79 11.32
CA GLU A 156 10.83 -5.90 10.70
C GLU A 156 9.81 -5.44 11.71
N ALA A 157 9.53 -4.14 11.72
CA ALA A 157 8.53 -3.54 12.58
C ALA A 157 7.61 -2.61 11.79
N ILE A 158 6.42 -2.42 12.34
CA ILE A 158 5.42 -1.45 11.89
C ILE A 158 5.05 -0.56 13.06
N GLY A 159 4.69 0.69 12.81
CA GLY A 159 4.16 1.60 13.84
C GLY A 159 3.90 2.99 13.29
N MET A 160 3.02 3.77 13.90
CA MET A 160 2.73 5.14 13.47
C MET A 160 2.94 6.13 14.63
N PRO A 161 3.96 7.01 14.59
CA PRO A 161 4.95 7.19 13.52
C PRO A 161 5.82 5.95 13.28
N SER A 162 6.40 5.86 12.07
CA SER A 162 7.31 4.77 11.69
C SER A 162 8.36 4.55 12.78
N PRO A 163 8.58 3.30 13.24
CA PRO A 163 9.43 3.03 14.37
C PRO A 163 10.90 3.31 14.04
N SER A 164 11.65 3.76 15.03
CA SER A 164 13.11 3.69 15.02
C SER A 164 13.56 2.30 15.44
N MET A 165 14.64 1.83 14.83
CA MET A 165 15.19 0.49 15.05
C MET A 165 16.53 0.58 15.77
N ALA A 166 16.75 -0.29 16.75
CA ALA A 166 18.02 -0.43 17.43
C ALA A 166 18.31 -1.91 17.72
N TRP A 167 19.58 -2.23 17.97
CA TRP A 167 20.02 -3.56 18.34
C TRP A 167 20.82 -3.54 19.63
N ILE A 168 20.57 -4.52 20.49
CA ILE A 168 21.34 -4.80 21.70
C ILE A 168 21.97 -6.18 21.55
N PHE A 169 23.27 -6.28 21.76
CA PHE A 169 23.98 -7.54 21.88
C PHE A 169 24.19 -7.87 23.36
N THR A 170 23.66 -9.01 23.81
CA THR A 170 23.91 -9.58 25.13
C THR A 170 24.83 -10.76 24.98
N ARG A 171 26.07 -10.61 25.42
CA ARG A 171 27.08 -11.67 25.36
C ARG A 171 26.78 -12.76 26.40
N ALA A 172 27.42 -13.92 26.26
CA ALA A 172 27.29 -15.05 27.18
C ALA A 172 27.62 -14.75 28.67
N ASP A 173 28.33 -13.66 28.95
CA ASP A 173 28.64 -13.17 30.30
C ASP A 173 27.58 -12.18 30.84
N ASN A 174 26.43 -12.07 30.17
CA ASN A 174 25.35 -11.12 30.42
C ASN A 174 25.73 -9.63 30.28
N GLN A 175 26.90 -9.30 29.72
CA GLN A 175 27.17 -7.91 29.35
C GLN A 175 26.38 -7.52 28.10
N THR A 176 25.80 -6.32 28.14
CA THR A 176 24.97 -5.78 27.07
C THR A 176 25.65 -4.60 26.38
N TYR A 177 25.56 -4.57 25.05
CA TYR A 177 26.17 -3.53 24.22
C TYR A 177 25.15 -3.03 23.21
N HIS A 178 25.11 -1.71 23.00
CA HIS A 178 24.35 -1.12 21.91
C HIS A 178 25.15 -1.27 20.61
N LEU A 179 24.51 -1.76 19.54
CA LEU A 179 25.15 -1.98 18.25
C LEU A 179 24.99 -0.77 17.31
N PRO A 180 25.96 -0.50 16.41
CA PRO A 180 27.10 -1.37 16.05
C PRO A 180 28.24 -1.42 17.08
N GLY A 181 28.27 -0.54 18.09
CA GLY A 181 29.31 -0.53 19.11
C GLY A 181 30.70 -0.20 18.52
N ASP A 182 31.76 -0.72 19.15
CA ASP A 182 33.16 -0.51 18.73
C ASP A 182 33.71 -1.68 17.87
N ASP A 183 32.89 -2.69 17.58
CA ASP A 183 33.30 -3.85 16.79
C ASP A 183 33.20 -3.55 15.29
N ASN A 184 34.35 -3.45 14.63
CA ASN A 184 34.43 -3.13 13.20
C ASN A 184 33.84 -4.21 12.28
N LEU A 185 33.53 -5.41 12.80
CA LEU A 185 32.93 -6.50 12.05
C LEU A 185 31.39 -6.49 12.11
N MET A 186 30.79 -5.62 12.93
CA MET A 186 29.34 -5.52 13.09
C MET A 186 28.79 -4.24 12.48
N VAL A 187 27.79 -4.38 11.61
CA VAL A 187 27.13 -3.23 10.98
C VAL A 187 25.62 -3.36 11.10
N THR A 188 24.97 -2.30 11.60
CA THR A 188 23.52 -2.18 11.58
C THR A 188 23.06 -1.25 10.46
N SER A 189 21.96 -1.59 9.80
CA SER A 189 21.34 -0.75 8.79
C SER A 189 19.83 -0.84 8.91
N SER A 190 19.13 0.25 8.66
CA SER A 190 17.66 0.27 8.66
C SER A 190 17.13 1.06 7.47
N ARG A 191 16.06 0.56 6.85
CA ARG A 191 15.37 1.19 5.71
C ARG A 191 13.87 1.06 5.88
N GLY A 192 13.11 1.94 5.23
CA GLY A 192 11.67 1.77 5.10
C GLY A 192 11.34 0.41 4.49
N GLY A 193 10.41 -0.30 5.11
CA GLY A 193 9.92 -1.59 4.63
C GLY A 193 9.03 -1.46 3.38
N PRO A 194 8.52 -2.58 2.84
CA PRO A 194 7.70 -2.58 1.63
C PRO A 194 6.32 -1.92 1.80
N GLY A 195 5.80 -1.88 3.03
CA GLY A 195 4.51 -1.27 3.37
C GLY A 195 4.62 0.12 4.00
N LYS A 196 3.52 0.88 4.00
CA LYS A 196 3.44 2.16 4.72
C LYS A 196 3.75 1.93 6.21
N PHE A 197 4.55 2.83 6.79
CA PHE A 197 4.89 2.80 8.22
C PHE A 197 5.70 1.57 8.70
N MET A 198 6.26 0.81 7.75
CA MET A 198 7.15 -0.31 8.05
C MET A 198 8.61 0.13 8.02
N VAL A 199 9.43 -0.50 8.85
CA VAL A 199 10.89 -0.37 8.84
C VAL A 199 11.51 -1.75 8.98
N THR A 200 12.46 -2.07 8.12
CA THR A 200 13.28 -3.28 8.21
C THR A 200 14.69 -2.88 8.66
N SER A 201 15.22 -3.60 9.63
CA SER A 201 16.56 -3.46 10.16
C SER A 201 17.36 -4.73 9.97
N TRP A 202 18.62 -4.59 9.60
CA TRP A 202 19.58 -5.67 9.43
C TRP A 202 20.78 -5.45 10.33
N LEU A 203 21.25 -6.52 10.95
CA LEU A 203 22.55 -6.60 11.61
C LEU A 203 23.40 -7.61 10.84
N GLN A 204 24.45 -7.11 10.18
CA GLN A 204 25.45 -7.93 9.50
C GLN A 204 26.66 -8.11 10.42
N ILE A 205 27.17 -9.34 10.47
CA ILE A 205 28.41 -9.68 11.17
C ILE A 205 29.33 -10.38 10.18
N GLU A 206 30.43 -9.72 9.84
CA GLU A 206 31.45 -10.25 8.95
C GLU A 206 32.44 -11.12 9.73
N GLY A 207 32.89 -12.21 9.13
CA GLY A 207 33.92 -13.06 9.71
C GLY A 207 33.62 -13.51 11.14
N LEU A 208 32.47 -14.17 11.36
CA LEU A 208 31.95 -14.57 12.67
C LEU A 208 33.03 -15.17 13.59
N GLN A 209 33.17 -14.62 14.79
CA GLN A 209 34.13 -15.06 15.80
C GLN A 209 33.42 -15.60 17.03
N LYS A 210 34.13 -16.39 17.85
CA LYS A 210 33.53 -16.99 19.06
C LYS A 210 32.99 -15.96 20.06
N TYR A 211 33.60 -14.78 20.12
CA TYR A 211 33.15 -13.69 20.99
C TYR A 211 31.87 -12.99 20.52
N HIS A 212 31.43 -13.22 19.27
CA HIS A 212 30.11 -12.82 18.78
C HIS A 212 28.98 -13.79 19.24
N GLU A 213 29.29 -14.87 19.96
CA GLU A 213 28.26 -15.76 20.50
C GLU A 213 27.45 -15.06 21.60
N GLY A 214 26.12 -15.00 21.44
CA GLY A 214 25.23 -14.35 22.40
C GLY A 214 23.79 -14.22 21.92
N ASP A 215 23.03 -13.36 22.58
CA ASP A 215 21.67 -12.97 22.23
C ASP A 215 21.66 -11.59 21.58
N TYR A 216 21.02 -11.48 20.42
CA TYR A 216 20.86 -10.24 19.68
C TYR A 216 19.39 -9.83 19.75
N THR A 217 19.13 -8.71 20.42
CA THR A 217 17.80 -8.17 20.63
C THR A 217 17.58 -6.96 19.73
N CYS A 218 16.65 -7.11 18.80
CA CYS A 218 16.09 -6.00 18.03
C CYS A 218 15.08 -5.24 18.90
N LEU A 219 15.14 -3.92 18.85
CA LEU A 219 14.21 -2.98 19.46
C LEU A 219 13.54 -2.15 18.37
N ALA A 220 12.22 -2.06 18.41
CA ALA A 220 11.43 -1.16 17.59
C ALA A 220 10.67 -0.20 18.50
N PHE A 221 10.84 1.10 18.33
CA PHE A 221 10.24 2.08 19.23
C PHE A 221 9.73 3.32 18.51
N ASN A 222 8.65 3.88 19.04
CA ASN A 222 8.15 5.21 18.71
C ASN A 222 7.71 5.93 19.99
N HIS A 223 7.06 7.09 19.87
CA HIS A 223 6.63 7.86 21.04
C HIS A 223 5.53 7.20 21.90
N HIS A 224 4.94 6.08 21.43
CA HIS A 224 3.87 5.38 22.13
C HIS A 224 4.40 4.20 22.93
N ASN A 225 5.33 3.40 22.38
CA ASN A 225 5.85 2.21 23.04
C ASN A 225 7.20 1.76 22.47
N THR A 226 7.72 0.67 23.03
CA THR A 226 8.86 -0.09 22.50
C THR A 226 8.49 -1.56 22.49
N ASP A 227 8.68 -2.22 21.35
CA ASP A 227 8.59 -3.66 21.19
C ASP A 227 9.99 -4.27 20.97
N LYS A 228 10.18 -5.54 21.36
CA LYS A 228 11.48 -6.21 21.32
C LYS A 228 11.41 -7.67 20.92
N ALA A 229 12.40 -8.11 20.15
CA ALA A 229 12.54 -9.49 19.72
C ALA A 229 14.01 -9.93 19.74
N THR A 230 14.27 -11.13 20.25
CA THR A 230 15.62 -11.64 20.49
C THR A 230 15.86 -12.91 19.68
N ALA A 231 17.06 -13.02 19.12
CA ALA A 231 17.58 -14.23 18.50
C ALA A 231 18.94 -14.59 19.09
N ARG A 232 19.21 -15.90 19.18
CA ARG A 232 20.53 -16.40 19.60
C ARG A 232 21.40 -16.69 18.39
N VAL A 233 22.65 -16.23 18.43
CA VAL A 233 23.72 -16.64 17.51
C VAL A 233 24.64 -17.61 18.24
N LYS A 234 24.75 -18.83 17.73
CA LYS A 234 25.66 -19.87 18.22
C LYS A 234 26.83 -20.03 17.26
N VAL A 235 28.06 -19.92 17.78
CA VAL A 235 29.28 -20.03 16.98
C VAL A 235 29.97 -21.36 17.28
N VAL A 236 30.15 -22.18 16.26
CA VAL A 236 30.89 -23.43 16.37
C VAL A 236 32.27 -23.28 15.74
N ASP A 237 33.29 -23.85 16.38
CA ASP A 237 34.64 -23.87 15.82
C ASP A 237 34.68 -24.75 14.57
N LYS A 238 35.66 -24.50 13.70
CA LYS A 238 35.87 -25.28 12.48
C LYS A 238 36.40 -26.68 12.77
#